data_AF-A0A6G6WC19-F1
#
_entry.id   AF-A0A6G6WC19-F1
#
_cell.length_a   1.000
_cell.length_b   1.000
_cell.length_c   1.000
_cell.angle_alpha   90.00
_cell.angle_beta   90.00
_cell.angle_gamma   90.00
#
_symmetry.space_group_name_H-M   'P 1'
#
loop_
_entity.id
_entity.type
_entity.pdbx_description
1 polymer ?
#
loop_
_entity_poly.entity_id
_entity_poly.type
_entity_poly.pdbx_seq_one_letter_code
_entity_poly.pdbx_strand_id
1 'polypeptide(L)' 'MVLARFAVLHVEGSQAAVKRGLSEARAELRDVATLDVVDAAVETWLAEDARLSGVRRAVGLVEEALRGRRYVARL' A
#
# COMPACT_ATOMS: atom_id res chain seq x y z
N MET A 1 -9.10 -11.18 17.20
CA MET A 1 -9.10 -12.15 16.09
C MET A 1 -7.83 -11.97 15.27
N VAL A 2 -7.03 -13.04 15.09
CA VAL A 2 -5.68 -12.99 14.50
C VAL A 2 -5.69 -12.51 13.03
N LEU A 3 -6.76 -12.78 12.30
CA LEU A 3 -6.91 -12.39 10.89
C LEU A 3 -6.81 -10.88 10.64
N ALA A 4 -7.38 -10.05 11.54
CA ALA A 4 -7.29 -8.60 11.39
C ALA A 4 -5.85 -8.10 11.56
N ARG A 5 -5.10 -8.69 12.49
CA ARG A 5 -3.67 -8.37 12.68
C ARG A 5 -2.85 -8.78 11.46
N PHE A 6 -3.15 -9.93 10.86
CA PHE A 6 -2.48 -10.39 9.64
C PHE A 6 -2.77 -9.48 8.45
N ALA A 7 -4.03 -9.05 8.29
CA ALA A 7 -4.40 -8.13 7.24
C ALA A 7 -3.67 -6.78 7.37
N VAL A 8 -3.54 -6.23 8.59
CA VAL A 8 -2.76 -5.00 8.81
C VAL A 8 -1.30 -5.19 8.38
N LEU A 9 -0.67 -6.25 8.87
CA LEU A 9 0.73 -6.52 8.57
C LEU A 9 0.97 -6.73 7.07
N HIS A 10 0.08 -7.47 6.40
CA HIS A 10 0.14 -7.69 4.96
C HIS A 10 0.09 -6.37 4.19
N VAL A 11 -0.89 -5.51 4.49
CA VAL A 11 -1.06 -4.23 3.79
C VAL A 11 0.11 -3.30 4.04
N GLU A 12 0.64 -3.24 5.27
CA GLU A 12 1.82 -2.43 5.60
C GLU A 12 3.07 -2.94 4.86
N GLY A 13 3.25 -4.25 4.77
CA GLY A 13 4.32 -4.86 3.98
C GLY A 13 4.20 -4.52 2.49
N SER A 14 2.99 -4.62 1.93
CA SER A 14 2.73 -4.23 0.54
C SER A 14 3.01 -2.75 0.31
N GLN A 15 2.60 -1.85 1.20
CA GLN A 15 2.89 -0.42 1.08
C GLN A 15 4.39 -0.12 1.11
N ALA A 16 5.14 -0.80 1.98
CA ALA A 16 6.60 -0.66 2.02
C ALA A 16 7.24 -1.12 0.69
N ALA A 17 6.76 -2.23 0.13
CA ALA A 17 7.23 -2.72 -1.17
C ALA A 17 6.91 -1.74 -2.32
N VAL A 18 5.69 -1.18 -2.36
CA VAL A 18 5.31 -0.18 -3.37
C VAL A 18 6.20 1.07 -3.28
N LYS A 19 6.44 1.59 -2.08
CA LYS A 19 7.32 2.77 -1.89
C LYS A 19 8.75 2.52 -2.32
N ARG A 20 9.28 1.33 -2.01
CA ARG A 20 10.58 0.90 -2.53
C ARG A 20 10.55 0.85 -4.06
N GLY A 21 9.56 0.18 -4.64
CA GLY A 21 9.35 0.08 -6.08
C GLY A 21 9.32 1.45 -6.76
N LEU A 22 8.57 2.43 -6.24
CA LEU A 22 8.56 3.80 -6.77
C LEU A 22 9.93 4.49 -6.70
N SER A 23 10.68 4.26 -5.62
CA SER A 23 11.98 4.90 -5.39
C SER A 23 13.04 4.35 -6.34
N GLU A 24 12.94 3.06 -6.68
CA GLU A 24 13.94 2.32 -7.46
C GLU A 24 13.54 2.22 -8.95
N ALA A 25 12.24 2.25 -9.29
CA ALA A 25 11.70 1.95 -10.62
C ALA A 25 12.38 2.73 -11.75
N ARG A 26 12.51 4.05 -11.63
CA ARG A 26 13.13 4.87 -12.69
C ARG A 26 14.62 4.59 -12.88
N ALA A 27 15.32 4.22 -11.81
CA ALA A 27 16.75 3.95 -11.86
C ALA A 27 17.04 2.54 -12.38
N GLU A 28 16.29 1.53 -11.90
CA GLU A 28 16.53 0.13 -12.24
C GLU A 28 15.93 -0.27 -13.60
N LEU A 29 14.75 0.26 -13.95
CA LEU A 29 14.05 -0.17 -15.17
C LEU A 29 14.57 0.52 -16.43
N ARG A 30 15.20 1.70 -16.34
CA ARG A 30 15.72 2.42 -17.51
C ARG A 30 16.81 1.64 -18.27
N ASP A 31 17.50 0.73 -17.58
CA ASP A 31 18.58 -0.08 -18.14
C ASP A 31 18.05 -1.33 -18.85
N VAL A 32 16.78 -1.69 -18.64
CA VAL A 32 16.16 -2.94 -19.15
C VAL A 32 14.83 -2.73 -19.89
N ALA A 33 14.31 -1.50 -19.94
CA ALA A 33 13.03 -1.17 -20.54
C ALA A 33 13.03 0.21 -21.23
N THR A 34 12.10 0.42 -22.14
CA THR A 34 11.88 1.74 -22.79
C THR A 34 11.26 2.72 -21.81
N LEU A 35 11.43 4.03 -22.07
CA LEU A 35 10.87 5.09 -21.21
C LEU A 35 9.35 4.95 -21.02
N ASP A 36 8.60 4.66 -22.08
CA ASP A 36 7.15 4.45 -22.00
C ASP A 36 6.77 3.29 -21.05
N VAL A 37 7.57 2.22 -21.02
CA VAL A 37 7.36 1.09 -20.10
C VAL A 37 7.71 1.47 -18.67
N VAL A 38 8.78 2.25 -18.47
CA VAL A 38 9.16 2.77 -17.15
C VAL A 38 8.05 3.66 -16.60
N ASP A 39 7.51 4.56 -17.41
CA ASP A 39 6.43 5.46 -17.00
C ASP A 39 5.14 4.68 -16.68
N ALA A 40 4.77 3.70 -17.49
CA ALA A 40 3.64 2.82 -17.20
C ALA A 40 3.82 2.02 -15.89
N ALA A 41 5.04 1.57 -15.60
CA ALA A 41 5.36 0.89 -14.34
C ALA A 41 5.25 1.84 -13.14
N VAL A 42 5.72 3.08 -13.25
CA VAL A 42 5.58 4.11 -12.21
C VAL A 42 4.10 4.41 -11.95
N GLU A 43 3.30 4.61 -13.00
CA GLU A 43 1.85 4.83 -12.86
C GLU A 43 1.15 3.65 -12.19
N THR A 44 1.55 2.42 -12.52
CA THR A 44 1.03 1.21 -11.87
C THR A 44 1.34 1.21 -10.37
N TRP A 45 2.57 1.56 -9.98
CA TRP A 45 2.93 1.66 -8.57
C TRP A 45 2.16 2.77 -7.83
N LEU A 46 1.94 3.93 -8.46
CA LEU A 46 1.15 5.03 -7.89
C LEU A 46 -0.31 4.62 -7.67
N ALA A 47 -0.91 3.93 -8.65
CA ALA A 47 -2.26 3.39 -8.52
C ALA A 47 -2.36 2.38 -7.37
N GLU A 48 -1.37 1.51 -7.21
CA GLU A 48 -1.33 0.55 -6.11
C GLU A 48 -1.11 1.23 -4.75
N ASP A 49 -0.28 2.27 -4.65
CA ASP A 49 -0.13 3.02 -3.39
C ASP A 49 -1.45 3.66 -2.95
N ALA A 50 -2.18 4.26 -3.90
CA ALA A 50 -3.50 4.84 -3.65
C ALA A 50 -4.51 3.78 -3.18
N ARG A 51 -4.54 2.62 -3.86
CA ARG A 51 -5.40 1.49 -3.49
C ARG A 51 -5.07 0.98 -2.10
N LEU A 52 -3.79 0.70 -1.81
CA LEU A 52 -3.34 0.18 -0.52
C LEU A 52 -3.57 1.18 0.62
N SER A 53 -3.46 2.48 0.36
CA SER A 53 -3.82 3.52 1.32
C SER A 53 -5.31 3.48 1.71
N GLY A 54 -6.19 3.18 0.77
CA GLY A 54 -7.60 2.90 1.06
C GLY A 54 -7.78 1.64 1.91
N VAL A 55 -7.14 0.54 1.52
CA VAL A 55 -7.22 -0.75 2.23
C VAL A 55 -6.66 -0.64 3.66
N ARG A 56 -5.53 0.06 3.87
CA ARG A 56 -4.91 0.22 5.19
C ARG A 56 -5.84 0.90 6.18
N ARG A 57 -6.58 1.91 5.71
CA ARG A 57 -7.62 2.59 6.50
C ARG A 57 -8.72 1.61 6.89
N ALA A 58 -9.29 0.90 5.92
CA ALA A 58 -10.38 -0.06 6.16
C ALA A 58 -9.99 -1.17 7.15
N VAL A 59 -8.84 -1.81 6.95
CA VAL A 59 -8.35 -2.88 7.82
C VAL A 59 -8.01 -2.35 9.22
N GLY A 60 -7.50 -1.12 9.32
CA GLY A 60 -7.29 -0.45 10.59
C GLY A 60 -8.59 -0.30 11.40
N LEU A 61 -9.68 0.15 10.78
CA LEU A 61 -10.99 0.26 11.44
C LEU A 61 -11.48 -1.08 12.00
N VAL A 62 -11.30 -2.16 11.25
CA VAL A 62 -11.67 -3.52 11.68
C VAL A 62 -10.81 -3.97 12.87
N GLU A 63 -9.49 -3.73 12.82
CA GLU A 63 -8.59 -4.08 13.92
C GLU A 63 -8.93 -3.30 15.20
N GLU A 64 -9.27 -2.01 15.09
CA GLU A 64 -9.66 -1.16 16.21
C GLU A 64 -10.99 -1.60 16.84
N ALA A 65 -12.00 -1.87 16.01
CA ALA A 65 -13.29 -2.39 16.45
C ALA A 65 -13.15 -3.72 17.20
N LEU A 66 -12.30 -4.64 16.69
CA LEU A 66 -12.05 -5.94 17.31
C LEU A 66 -11.26 -5.85 18.62
N ARG A 67 -10.52 -4.76 18.86
CA ARG A 67 -9.83 -4.50 20.13
C ARG A 67 -10.73 -3.82 21.18
N GLY A 68 -12.00 -3.56 20.86
CA GLY A 68 -12.93 -2.87 21.76
C GLY A 68 -12.66 -1.36 21.85
N ARG A 69 -11.82 -0.80 20.99
CA ARG A 69 -11.65 0.65 20.88
C ARG A 69 -12.77 1.19 20.01
N ARG A 70 -13.65 1.99 20.62
CA ARG A 70 -14.78 2.63 19.93
C ARG A 70 -14.21 3.60 18.91
N TYR A 71 -14.34 3.30 17.63
CA TYR A 71 -13.91 4.22 16.56
C TYR A 71 -14.69 5.53 16.70
N VAL A 72 -13.99 6.65 16.92
CA VAL A 72 -14.54 7.99 16.85
C VAL A 72 -14.11 8.58 15.51
N ALA A 73 -15.04 8.67 14.57
CA ALA A 73 -14.82 9.43 13.35
C ALA A 73 -14.56 10.89 13.73
N ARG A 74 -13.39 11.43 13.38
CA ARG A 74 -13.15 12.88 13.40
C ARG A 74 -13.57 13.40 12.03
N LEU A 75 -14.67 14.15 12.03
CA LEU A 75 -15.17 14.94 10.91
C LEU A 75 -14.50 16.31 10.94
#